data_AF-A0A2A2VCQ1-F1
#
_entry.id   AF-A0A2A2VCQ1-F1
#
_cell.length_a   1.000
_cell.length_b   1.000
_cell.length_c   1.000
_cell.angle_alpha   90.00
_cell.angle_beta   90.00
_cell.angle_gamma   90.00
#
_symmetry.space_group_name_H-M   'P 1'
#
loop_
_entity.id
_entity.type
_entity.pdbx_description
1 polymer ?
#
loop_
_entity_poly.entity_id
_entity_poly.type
_entity_poly.pdbx_seq_one_letter_code
_entity_poly.pdbx_strand_id
1 'polypeptide(L)'
;MFASFSYLSNDSTVRLLKGGLPTPVKLTPVAWRKRFIPKSESRTDPNDQVMTQELVAVLSEREIAQFITSQRLGSPRLVVGQNLAVALVQEFDAALRTPGHKEHIWSINWRVETNPGKTDDYVGYEAWGLFTRVNGALKPFHLAARESSSSGENSDYFYLLATGDLDGDGIDEMVVREMIFEAEEDYVQLWAWERGIPVAVSKIPGPRRN
;
A
#
# COMPACT_ATOMS: atom_id res chain seq x y z
N MET A 1 -21.34 -8.92 1.65
CA MET A 1 -21.60 -7.60 2.27
C MET A 1 -21.58 -7.72 3.79
N PHE A 2 -20.58 -7.13 4.43
CA PHE A 2 -20.40 -7.12 5.88
C PHE A 2 -21.16 -5.93 6.49
N ALA A 3 -21.91 -6.12 7.59
CA ALA A 3 -22.66 -5.02 8.21
C ALA A 3 -21.78 -4.12 9.09
N SER A 4 -20.71 -4.67 9.68
CA SER A 4 -19.61 -3.94 10.33
C SER A 4 -18.47 -4.90 10.71
N PHE A 5 -17.26 -4.38 10.98
CA PHE A 5 -16.10 -5.15 11.45
C PHE A 5 -15.40 -4.46 12.63
N SER A 6 -14.68 -5.25 13.44
CA SER A 6 -13.75 -4.76 14.47
C SER A 6 -12.41 -5.48 14.30
N TYR A 7 -11.31 -4.71 14.34
CA TYR A 7 -9.94 -5.23 14.29
C TYR A 7 -9.25 -5.01 15.64
N LEU A 8 -8.69 -6.07 16.22
CA LEU A 8 -7.88 -5.99 17.43
C LEU A 8 -6.41 -6.15 17.04
N SER A 9 -5.65 -5.05 17.12
CA SER A 9 -4.24 -4.99 16.71
C SER A 9 -3.34 -5.99 17.42
N ASN A 10 -3.72 -6.42 18.63
CA ASN A 10 -2.83 -7.18 19.52
C ASN A 10 -2.68 -8.64 19.06
N ASP A 11 -3.70 -9.21 18.40
CA ASP A 11 -3.77 -10.64 18.06
C ASP A 11 -4.16 -10.91 16.59
N SER A 12 -4.12 -9.91 15.70
CA SER A 12 -4.46 -10.05 14.26
C SER A 12 -5.80 -10.73 13.99
N THR A 13 -6.79 -10.46 14.83
CA THR A 13 -8.13 -11.09 14.73
C THR A 13 -9.15 -10.06 14.29
N VAL A 14 -10.01 -10.43 13.33
CA VAL A 14 -11.19 -9.64 12.95
C VAL A 14 -12.45 -10.32 13.43
N ARG A 15 -13.40 -9.50 13.90
CA ARG A 15 -14.76 -9.93 14.21
C ARG A 15 -15.71 -9.36 13.18
N LEU A 16 -16.41 -10.24 12.49
CA LEU A 16 -17.50 -9.87 11.59
C LEU A 16 -18.81 -9.83 12.36
N LEU A 17 -19.51 -8.69 12.27
CA LEU A 17 -20.85 -8.55 12.83
C LEU A 17 -21.84 -8.75 11.69
N LYS A 18 -22.23 -10.01 11.44
CA LYS A 18 -23.50 -10.34 10.77
C LYS A 18 -24.50 -10.65 11.89
N GLY A 19 -25.75 -10.19 11.80
CA GLY A 19 -26.75 -10.32 12.87
C GLY A 19 -26.72 -11.71 13.53
N GLY A 20 -26.14 -11.79 14.73
CA GLY A 20 -25.67 -13.03 15.35
C GLY A 20 -24.43 -12.82 16.22
N LEU A 21 -23.94 -13.88 16.86
CA LEU A 21 -22.70 -13.84 17.64
C LEU A 21 -21.48 -13.73 16.70
N PRO A 22 -20.56 -12.78 16.91
CA PRO A 22 -19.39 -12.63 16.05
C PRO A 22 -18.47 -13.85 16.13
N THR A 23 -18.26 -14.52 15.00
CA THR A 23 -17.24 -15.56 14.87
C THR A 23 -15.88 -14.88 14.63
N PRO A 24 -14.87 -15.12 15.47
CA PRO A 24 -13.53 -14.62 15.23
C PRO A 24 -12.88 -15.36 14.07
N VAL A 25 -12.31 -14.61 13.12
CA VAL A 25 -11.49 -15.16 12.04
C VAL A 25 -10.04 -14.75 12.27
N LYS A 26 -9.14 -15.72 12.22
CA LYS A 26 -7.70 -15.48 12.38
C LYS A 26 -7.12 -15.04 11.05
N LEU A 27 -6.46 -13.88 11.04
CA LEU A 27 -5.80 -13.37 9.86
C LEU A 27 -4.32 -13.78 9.83
N THR A 28 -3.76 -13.73 8.64
CA THR A 28 -2.31 -13.82 8.42
C THR A 28 -1.73 -12.42 8.52
N PRO A 29 -0.84 -12.13 9.49
CA PRO A 29 -0.22 -10.81 9.58
C PRO A 29 0.70 -10.58 8.38
N VAL A 30 0.70 -9.35 7.87
CA VAL A 30 1.63 -8.91 6.82
C VAL A 30 2.92 -8.42 7.46
N ALA A 31 4.06 -8.70 6.81
CA ALA A 31 5.36 -8.28 7.32
C ALA A 31 5.46 -6.75 7.48
N TRP A 32 6.30 -6.33 8.42
CA TRP A 32 6.65 -4.92 8.58
C TRP A 32 7.25 -4.36 7.29
N ARG A 33 6.84 -3.15 6.93
CA ARG A 33 7.33 -2.45 5.74
C ARG A 33 8.82 -2.13 5.86
N LYS A 34 9.57 -2.36 4.79
CA LYS A 34 10.94 -1.87 4.63
C LYS A 34 10.91 -0.54 3.89
N ARG A 35 11.50 0.50 4.46
CA ARG A 35 11.61 1.83 3.85
C ARG A 35 12.94 1.97 3.13
N PHE A 36 12.88 2.35 1.86
CA PHE A 36 14.03 2.60 0.99
C PHE A 36 14.08 4.08 0.63
N ILE A 37 15.22 4.72 0.85
CA ILE A 37 15.45 6.13 0.51
C ILE A 37 16.73 6.30 -0.34
N PRO A 38 16.85 7.37 -1.14
CA PRO A 38 18.06 7.66 -1.90
C PRO A 38 19.30 7.77 -1.00
N LYS A 39 20.46 7.36 -1.52
CA LYS A 39 21.73 7.42 -0.78
C LYS A 39 22.14 8.85 -0.40
N SER A 40 21.70 9.85 -1.17
CA SER A 40 21.98 11.27 -0.94
C SER A 40 21.20 11.85 0.22
N GLU A 41 20.11 11.20 0.67
CA GLU A 41 19.28 11.69 1.77
C GLU A 41 19.91 11.38 3.13
N SER A 42 19.70 12.30 4.07
CA SER A 42 20.05 12.07 5.47
C SER A 42 19.07 11.04 6.06
N ARG A 43 19.60 9.90 6.52
CA ARG A 43 18.80 8.88 7.21
C ARG A 43 18.43 9.37 8.60
N THR A 44 17.14 9.52 8.85
CA THR A 44 16.59 9.87 10.17
C THR A 44 16.15 8.64 10.97
N ASP A 45 15.95 7.49 10.32
CA ASP A 45 15.65 6.20 10.95
C ASP A 45 16.78 5.18 10.68
N PRO A 46 17.35 4.51 11.71
CA PRO A 46 18.39 3.51 11.52
C PRO A 46 17.96 2.27 10.71
N ASN A 47 16.66 2.03 10.56
CA ASN A 47 16.12 0.92 9.78
C ASN A 47 15.96 1.24 8.29
N ASP A 48 16.13 2.51 7.89
CA ASP A 48 16.07 2.93 6.49
C ASP A 48 17.12 2.20 5.66
N GLN A 49 16.67 1.58 4.58
CA GLN A 49 17.50 0.91 3.58
C GLN A 49 17.89 1.88 2.47
N VAL A 50 19.06 1.64 1.88
CA VAL A 50 19.47 2.37 0.68
C VAL A 50 18.70 1.84 -0.51
N MET A 51 18.10 2.73 -1.28
CA MET A 51 17.40 2.40 -2.51
C MET A 51 18.31 1.68 -3.51
N THR A 52 17.83 0.54 -4.02
CA THR A 52 18.61 -0.30 -4.94
C THR A 52 18.26 -0.01 -6.40
N GLN A 53 19.18 -0.33 -7.31
CA GLN A 53 18.95 -0.17 -8.74
C GLN A 53 17.86 -1.11 -9.26
N GLU A 54 17.71 -2.29 -8.67
CA GLU A 54 16.65 -3.24 -9.02
C GLU A 54 15.27 -2.67 -8.69
N LEU A 55 15.11 -2.02 -7.53
CA LEU A 55 13.85 -1.39 -7.16
C LEU A 55 13.52 -0.21 -8.08
N VAL A 56 14.50 0.64 -8.38
CA VAL A 56 14.35 1.73 -9.35
C VAL A 56 13.95 1.18 -10.73
N ALA A 57 14.58 0.10 -11.18
CA ALA A 57 14.28 -0.53 -12.46
C ALA A 57 12.83 -1.07 -12.51
N VAL A 58 12.38 -1.76 -11.46
CA VAL A 58 10.99 -2.24 -11.35
C VAL A 58 10.01 -1.07 -11.45
N LEU A 59 10.24 0.01 -10.71
CA LEU A 59 9.34 1.17 -10.68
C LEU A 59 9.43 2.04 -11.96
N SER A 60 10.46 1.84 -12.77
CA SER A 60 10.65 2.54 -14.06
C SER A 60 10.18 1.71 -15.26
N GLU A 61 9.61 0.52 -15.03
CA GLU A 61 9.10 -0.35 -16.09
C GLU A 61 8.05 0.36 -16.95
N ARG A 62 8.04 0.01 -18.25
CA ARG A 62 7.22 0.70 -19.26
C ARG A 62 5.73 0.71 -18.91
N GLU A 63 5.22 -0.40 -18.38
CA GLU A 63 3.83 -0.55 -17.95
C GLU A 63 3.44 0.48 -16.87
N ILE A 64 4.29 0.67 -15.87
CA ILE A 64 4.07 1.63 -14.79
C ILE A 64 4.14 3.05 -15.34
N ALA A 65 5.13 3.36 -16.17
CA ALA A 65 5.26 4.67 -16.80
C ALA A 65 4.02 5.02 -17.65
N GLN A 66 3.49 4.05 -18.40
CA GLN A 66 2.26 4.20 -19.17
C GLN A 66 1.04 4.42 -18.26
N PHE A 67 0.94 3.67 -17.16
CA PHE A 67 -0.11 3.88 -16.16
C PHE A 67 -0.06 5.30 -15.59
N ILE A 68 1.08 5.75 -15.08
CA ILE A 68 1.24 7.10 -14.51
C ILE A 68 0.88 8.19 -15.53
N THR A 69 1.33 8.04 -16.77
CA THR A 69 0.99 8.97 -17.87
C THR A 69 -0.52 8.99 -18.14
N SER A 70 -1.17 7.82 -18.13
CA SER A 70 -2.63 7.70 -18.35
C SER A 70 -3.46 8.36 -17.27
N GLN A 71 -2.96 8.34 -16.02
CA GLN A 71 -3.57 9.02 -14.88
C GLN A 71 -3.34 10.53 -14.91
N ARG A 72 -2.56 11.05 -15.89
CA ARG A 72 -2.18 12.46 -16.03
C ARG A 72 -1.49 13.01 -14.77
N LEU A 73 -0.74 12.16 -14.09
CA LEU A 73 -0.07 12.51 -12.85
C LEU A 73 1.32 13.08 -13.11
N GLY A 74 1.65 14.11 -12.34
CA GLY A 74 2.97 14.71 -12.33
C GLY A 74 3.31 15.58 -13.54
N SER A 75 4.46 16.24 -13.46
CA SER A 75 5.04 17.00 -14.56
C SER A 75 5.72 16.06 -15.56
N PRO A 76 5.70 16.34 -16.88
CA PRO A 76 6.44 15.56 -17.88
C PRO A 76 7.96 15.53 -17.65
N ARG A 77 8.47 16.27 -16.66
CA ARG A 77 9.87 16.30 -16.23
C ARG A 77 10.22 15.26 -15.17
N LEU A 78 9.24 14.58 -14.57
CA LEU A 78 9.49 13.61 -13.51
C LEU A 78 9.95 12.28 -14.08
N VAL A 79 11.14 11.86 -13.69
CA VAL A 79 11.74 10.58 -14.09
C VAL A 79 12.01 9.78 -12.82
N VAL A 80 11.39 8.61 -12.67
CA VAL A 80 11.51 7.76 -11.47
C VAL A 80 12.97 7.56 -11.06
N GLY A 81 13.87 7.27 -12.00
CA GLY A 81 15.29 7.07 -11.71
C GLY A 81 16.03 8.26 -11.09
N GLN A 82 15.51 9.48 -11.19
CA GLN A 82 16.09 10.69 -10.62
C GLN A 82 15.26 11.25 -9.46
N ASN A 83 13.94 11.08 -9.53
CA ASN A 83 12.97 11.76 -8.70
C ASN A 83 12.33 10.87 -7.62
N LEU A 84 12.66 9.57 -7.58
CA LEU A 84 12.15 8.65 -6.56
C LEU A 84 12.69 9.05 -5.17
N ALA A 85 11.81 9.51 -4.30
CA ALA A 85 12.16 10.03 -2.99
C ALA A 85 12.08 8.96 -1.89
N VAL A 86 11.11 8.05 -1.99
CA VAL A 86 10.94 6.95 -1.05
C VAL A 86 10.19 5.80 -1.71
N ALA A 87 10.52 4.59 -1.30
CA ALA A 87 9.72 3.40 -1.56
C ALA A 87 9.52 2.60 -0.26
N LEU A 88 8.31 2.13 -0.03
CA LEU A 88 7.91 1.29 1.10
C LEU A 88 7.49 -0.07 0.54
N VAL A 89 8.20 -1.13 0.93
CA VAL A 89 7.97 -2.49 0.42
C VAL A 89 7.45 -3.39 1.53
N GLN A 90 6.33 -4.08 1.27
CA GLN A 90 5.78 -5.17 2.09
C GLN A 90 5.64 -6.44 1.26
N GLU A 91 5.80 -7.58 1.92
CA GLU A 91 5.73 -8.91 1.31
C GLU A 91 4.73 -9.76 2.11
N PHE A 92 3.86 -10.51 1.42
CA PHE A 92 2.88 -11.39 2.05
C PHE A 92 2.34 -12.42 1.06
N ASP A 93 1.74 -13.49 1.59
CA ASP A 93 1.01 -14.48 0.79
C ASP A 93 -0.50 -14.25 0.91
N ALA A 94 -1.19 -14.11 -0.22
CA ALA A 94 -2.65 -13.98 -0.24
C ALA A 94 -3.28 -14.56 -1.50
N ALA A 95 -4.53 -15.01 -1.39
CA ALA A 95 -5.36 -15.41 -2.52
C ALA A 95 -6.21 -14.23 -3.01
N LEU A 96 -5.69 -13.40 -3.92
CA LEU A 96 -6.44 -12.23 -4.43
C LEU A 96 -7.07 -12.49 -5.80
N ARG A 97 -6.37 -13.22 -6.68
CA ARG A 97 -6.77 -13.33 -8.10
C ARG A 97 -7.49 -14.64 -8.42
N THR A 98 -7.23 -15.68 -7.63
CA THR A 98 -7.73 -17.03 -7.84
C THR A 98 -8.19 -17.60 -6.49
N PRO A 99 -9.48 -17.97 -6.35
CA PRO A 99 -9.99 -18.53 -5.10
C PRO A 99 -9.18 -19.73 -4.61
N GLY A 100 -8.78 -19.69 -3.33
CA GLY A 100 -8.03 -20.72 -2.65
C GLY A 100 -6.56 -20.85 -3.06
N HIS A 101 -6.07 -20.03 -3.99
CA HIS A 101 -4.69 -20.08 -4.47
C HIS A 101 -3.88 -18.88 -3.98
N LYS A 102 -3.10 -19.09 -2.92
CA LYS A 102 -2.21 -18.05 -2.39
C LYS A 102 -1.00 -17.85 -3.28
N GLU A 103 -0.72 -16.59 -3.57
CA GLU A 103 0.47 -16.15 -4.29
C GLU A 103 1.32 -15.27 -3.38
N HIS A 104 2.63 -15.29 -3.59
CA HIS A 104 3.51 -14.33 -2.94
C HIS A 104 3.40 -12.97 -3.63
N ILE A 105 3.06 -11.94 -2.86
CA ILE A 105 2.74 -10.61 -3.32
C ILE A 105 3.68 -9.60 -2.69
N TRP A 106 4.19 -8.70 -3.53
CA TRP A 106 4.88 -7.50 -3.09
C TRP A 106 3.91 -6.33 -3.17
N SER A 107 3.72 -5.62 -2.07
CA SER A 107 3.03 -4.32 -2.03
C SER A 107 4.09 -3.23 -1.97
N ILE A 108 4.11 -2.35 -2.96
CA ILE A 108 5.08 -1.26 -3.05
C ILE A 108 4.32 0.05 -3.10
N ASN A 109 4.52 0.90 -2.10
CA ASN A 109 4.14 2.32 -2.17
C ASN A 109 5.39 3.12 -2.51
N TRP A 110 5.30 4.09 -3.42
CA TRP A 110 6.43 4.95 -3.75
C TRP A 110 6.00 6.38 -4.03
N ARG A 111 6.91 7.31 -3.78
CA ARG A 111 6.71 8.74 -4.02
C ARG A 111 7.78 9.27 -4.96
N VAL A 112 7.36 10.09 -5.92
CA VAL A 112 8.23 10.79 -6.84
C VAL A 112 8.06 12.30 -6.65
N GLU A 113 9.16 12.99 -6.36
CA GLU A 113 9.20 14.42 -6.02
C GLU A 113 10.01 15.19 -7.06
N THR A 114 9.64 16.46 -7.32
CA THR A 114 10.42 17.29 -8.26
C THR A 114 11.84 17.56 -7.78
N ASN A 115 12.02 17.73 -6.46
CA ASN A 115 13.31 17.88 -5.80
C ASN A 115 13.35 17.01 -4.53
N PRO A 116 13.74 15.73 -4.64
CA PRO A 116 13.86 14.85 -3.47
C PRO A 116 14.74 15.49 -2.39
N GLY A 117 14.27 15.45 -1.13
CA GLY A 117 15.02 15.93 0.03
C GLY A 117 14.84 17.40 0.40
N LYS A 118 13.97 18.15 -0.30
CA LYS A 118 13.59 19.52 0.07
C LYS A 118 12.18 19.56 0.64
N THR A 119 11.99 20.25 1.77
CA THR A 119 10.76 20.22 2.57
C THR A 119 9.55 20.91 1.96
N ASP A 120 9.72 21.84 1.00
CA ASP A 120 8.66 22.84 0.74
C ASP A 120 8.22 23.04 -0.72
N ASP A 121 8.60 22.21 -1.69
CA ASP A 121 8.18 22.45 -3.09
C ASP A 121 7.77 21.18 -3.84
N TYR A 122 6.45 21.01 -3.98
CA TYR A 122 5.69 20.21 -4.95
C TYR A 122 6.03 18.70 -5.12
N VAL A 123 4.98 17.87 -5.01
CA VAL A 123 5.08 16.43 -4.73
C VAL A 123 4.60 15.61 -5.93
N GLY A 124 5.31 15.73 -7.05
CA GLY A 124 5.08 14.99 -8.30
C GLY A 124 3.93 13.98 -8.34
N TYR A 125 4.11 12.80 -7.74
CA TYR A 125 3.00 11.88 -7.45
C TYR A 125 3.34 10.86 -6.36
N GLU A 126 2.29 10.20 -5.87
CA GLU A 126 2.39 8.99 -5.05
C GLU A 126 1.67 7.85 -5.74
N ALA A 127 2.24 6.66 -5.63
CA ALA A 127 1.70 5.49 -6.27
C ALA A 127 1.84 4.26 -5.37
N TRP A 128 0.97 3.30 -5.62
CA TRP A 128 0.90 2.03 -4.95
C TRP A 128 0.64 0.94 -5.98
N GLY A 129 1.26 -0.22 -5.78
CA GLY A 129 1.05 -1.36 -6.62
C GLY A 129 1.16 -2.67 -5.87
N LEU A 130 0.44 -3.66 -6.37
CA LEU A 130 0.60 -5.06 -5.98
C LEU A 130 1.25 -5.82 -7.13
N PHE A 131 2.29 -6.57 -6.80
CA PHE A 131 3.14 -7.24 -7.77
C PHE A 131 3.24 -8.73 -7.46
N THR A 132 3.36 -9.54 -8.50
CA THR A 132 3.82 -10.92 -8.41
C THR A 132 5.06 -11.11 -9.27
N ARG A 133 5.77 -12.22 -9.07
CA ARG A 133 6.96 -12.55 -9.87
C ARG A 133 6.57 -13.39 -11.08
N VAL A 134 6.79 -12.88 -12.27
CA VAL A 134 6.54 -13.56 -13.55
C VAL A 134 7.88 -13.69 -14.27
N ASN A 135 8.32 -14.93 -14.52
CA ASN A 135 9.62 -15.22 -15.17
C ASN A 135 10.80 -14.48 -14.52
N GLY A 136 10.82 -14.40 -13.19
CA GLY A 136 11.88 -13.74 -12.43
C GLY A 136 11.72 -12.23 -12.23
N ALA A 137 10.89 -11.56 -13.03
CA ALA A 137 10.63 -10.12 -12.93
C ALA A 137 9.38 -9.84 -12.09
N LEU A 138 9.39 -8.74 -11.31
CA LEU A 138 8.19 -8.25 -10.65
C LEU A 138 7.28 -7.58 -11.69
N LYS A 139 6.03 -8.02 -11.77
CA LYS A 139 5.01 -7.45 -12.64
C LYS A 139 3.82 -7.00 -11.81
N PRO A 140 3.36 -5.75 -11.98
CA PRO A 140 2.18 -5.30 -11.27
C PRO A 140 0.96 -6.02 -11.83
N PHE A 141 0.02 -6.36 -10.94
CA PHE A 141 -1.34 -6.77 -11.33
C PHE A 141 -2.38 -5.77 -10.83
N HIS A 142 -1.97 -4.81 -10.01
CA HIS A 142 -2.76 -3.67 -9.60
C HIS A 142 -1.86 -2.45 -9.44
N LEU A 143 -2.36 -1.30 -9.87
CA LEU A 143 -1.72 -0.01 -9.75
C LEU A 143 -2.78 1.03 -9.35
N ALA A 144 -2.43 1.87 -8.41
CA ALA A 144 -3.16 3.06 -8.01
C ALA A 144 -2.17 4.20 -7.84
N ALA A 145 -2.57 5.42 -8.15
CA ALA A 145 -1.74 6.60 -7.96
C ALA A 145 -2.59 7.85 -7.84
N ARG A 146 -2.01 8.89 -7.25
CA ARG A 146 -2.59 10.22 -7.18
C ARG A 146 -1.54 11.29 -7.34
N GLU A 147 -1.99 12.48 -7.72
CA GLU A 147 -1.15 13.67 -7.65
C GLU A 147 -0.98 14.02 -6.17
N SER A 148 0.21 14.49 -5.82
CA SER A 148 0.44 15.05 -4.49
C SER A 148 0.85 16.51 -4.69
N SER A 149 0.11 17.41 -4.06
CA SER A 149 0.34 18.86 -4.15
C SER A 149 0.90 19.37 -2.83
N SER A 150 1.67 20.46 -2.87
CA SER A 150 2.29 21.08 -1.70
C SER A 150 1.28 21.75 -0.75
N SER A 151 -0.02 21.76 -1.07
CA SER A 151 -1.04 22.47 -0.30
C SER A 151 -1.62 21.69 0.90
N GLY A 152 -0.91 20.67 1.39
CA GLY A 152 -1.32 19.97 2.61
C GLY A 152 -2.59 19.11 2.45
N GLU A 153 -2.98 18.76 1.22
CA GLU A 153 -3.97 17.70 1.02
C GLU A 153 -3.32 16.35 1.29
N ASN A 154 -3.33 16.01 2.59
CA ASN A 154 -3.16 14.70 3.20
C ASN A 154 -2.87 13.55 2.24
N SER A 155 -1.59 13.23 2.11
CA SER A 155 -1.15 12.00 1.46
C SER A 155 -1.53 10.78 2.32
N ASP A 156 -2.71 10.19 2.11
CA ASP A 156 -3.05 8.83 2.57
C ASP A 156 -2.05 7.77 2.08
N TYR A 157 -1.25 7.22 2.98
CA TYR A 157 -0.46 6.02 2.69
C TYR A 157 -1.17 4.78 3.20
N PHE A 158 -1.30 3.78 2.34
CA PHE A 158 -1.89 2.50 2.70
C PHE A 158 -0.79 1.52 3.13
N TYR A 159 -0.90 0.98 4.34
CA TYR A 159 -0.12 -0.20 4.76
C TYR A 159 -1.06 -1.39 4.95
N LEU A 160 -0.63 -2.57 4.50
CA LEU A 160 -1.37 -3.78 4.80
C LEU A 160 -0.95 -4.29 6.17
N LEU A 161 -1.96 -4.61 6.97
CA LEU A 161 -1.82 -5.15 8.32
C LEU A 161 -1.88 -6.66 8.32
N ALA A 162 -2.89 -7.19 7.64
CA ALA A 162 -3.20 -8.60 7.67
C ALA A 162 -4.10 -8.96 6.49
N THR A 163 -4.09 -10.23 6.09
CA THR A 163 -4.96 -10.77 5.04
C THR A 163 -5.66 -12.04 5.51
N GLY A 164 -6.81 -12.34 4.92
CA GLY A 164 -7.50 -13.61 5.13
C GLY A 164 -8.89 -13.64 4.54
N ASP A 165 -9.32 -14.81 4.11
CA ASP A 165 -10.67 -15.12 3.65
C ASP A 165 -11.68 -14.99 4.81
N LEU A 166 -12.40 -13.88 4.85
CA LEU A 166 -13.33 -13.53 5.91
C LEU A 166 -14.76 -14.00 5.62
N ASP A 167 -15.16 -14.10 4.36
CA ASP A 167 -16.52 -14.52 4.00
C ASP A 167 -16.65 -15.93 3.41
N GLY A 168 -15.53 -16.63 3.22
CA GLY A 168 -15.45 -18.03 2.81
C GLY A 168 -15.51 -18.23 1.30
N ASP A 169 -15.30 -17.20 0.49
CA ASP A 169 -15.33 -17.30 -0.97
C ASP A 169 -13.98 -17.76 -1.58
N GLY A 170 -12.96 -17.95 -0.74
CA GLY A 170 -11.61 -18.34 -1.11
C GLY A 170 -10.72 -17.18 -1.55
N ILE A 171 -11.20 -15.94 -1.55
CA ILE A 171 -10.43 -14.73 -1.79
C ILE A 171 -10.12 -14.08 -0.44
N ASP A 172 -8.86 -13.71 -0.24
CA ASP A 172 -8.45 -13.07 1.00
C ASP A 172 -8.86 -11.58 1.01
N GLU A 173 -9.61 -11.15 2.03
CA GLU A 173 -9.75 -9.73 2.37
C GLU A 173 -8.43 -9.16 2.90
N MET A 174 -8.29 -7.85 2.82
CA MET A 174 -7.13 -7.11 3.32
C MET A 174 -7.56 -6.14 4.42
N VAL A 175 -6.88 -6.22 5.57
CA VAL A 175 -6.93 -5.16 6.59
C VAL A 175 -5.83 -4.16 6.25
N VAL A 176 -6.23 -2.91 6.10
CA VAL A 176 -5.37 -1.80 5.68
C VAL A 176 -5.44 -0.73 6.75
N ARG A 177 -4.36 0.02 7.00
CA ARG A 177 -4.53 1.38 7.56
C ARG A 177 -4.10 2.38 6.54
N GLU A 178 -4.86 3.43 6.59
CA GLU A 178 -4.64 4.65 5.89
C GLU A 178 -4.03 5.60 6.91
N MET A 179 -2.81 6.02 6.63
CA MET A 179 -2.11 7.01 7.43
C MET A 179 -2.14 8.33 6.70
N ILE A 180 -2.62 9.37 7.36
CA ILE A 180 -2.54 10.74 6.87
C ILE A 180 -1.24 11.35 7.36
N PHE A 181 -0.49 12.02 6.48
CA PHE A 181 0.87 12.53 6.75
C PHE A 181 0.96 13.49 7.95
N GLU A 182 -0.15 14.12 8.38
CA GLU A 182 -0.19 15.07 9.51
C GLU A 182 -1.43 14.98 10.42
N ALA A 183 -2.28 13.94 10.30
CA ALA A 183 -3.47 13.85 11.15
C ALA A 183 -3.19 13.12 12.47
N GLU A 184 -3.86 13.57 13.53
CA GLU A 184 -3.97 12.88 14.82
C GLU A 184 -4.73 11.53 14.72
N GLU A 185 -5.31 11.22 13.55
CA GLU A 185 -6.14 10.04 13.31
C GLU A 185 -5.61 9.20 12.14
N ASP A 186 -5.20 7.97 12.46
CA ASP A 186 -5.00 6.90 11.48
C ASP A 186 -6.35 6.18 11.28
N TYR A 187 -6.71 5.73 10.07
CA TYR A 187 -7.90 4.88 9.87
C TYR A 187 -7.51 3.43 9.64
N VAL A 188 -8.32 2.48 10.12
CA VAL A 188 -8.24 1.07 9.74
C VAL A 188 -9.41 0.75 8.80
N GLN A 189 -9.10 0.17 7.66
CA GLN A 189 -10.05 -0.21 6.63
C GLN A 189 -10.05 -1.72 6.43
N LEU A 190 -11.21 -2.25 6.08
CA LEU A 190 -11.36 -3.58 5.53
C LEU A 190 -11.61 -3.45 4.03
N TRP A 191 -10.77 -4.10 3.24
CA TRP A 191 -10.86 -4.13 1.79
C TRP A 191 -11.20 -5.54 1.32
N ALA A 192 -12.17 -5.62 0.40
CA ALA A 192 -12.44 -6.83 -0.37
C ALA A 192 -11.76 -6.73 -1.75
N TRP A 193 -11.50 -7.86 -2.38
CA TRP A 193 -11.00 -7.88 -3.76
C TRP A 193 -12.14 -8.13 -4.74
N GLU A 194 -12.60 -7.07 -5.39
CA GLU A 194 -13.75 -7.14 -6.29
C GLU A 194 -13.34 -6.77 -7.72
N ARG A 195 -13.69 -7.61 -8.69
CA ARG A 195 -13.49 -7.34 -10.13
C ARG A 195 -12.04 -6.97 -10.50
N GLY A 196 -11.06 -7.53 -9.78
CA GLY A 196 -9.64 -7.29 -10.04
C GLY A 196 -9.07 -6.04 -9.37
N ILE A 197 -9.81 -5.39 -8.48
CA ILE A 197 -9.35 -4.23 -7.71
C ILE A 197 -9.69 -4.36 -6.23
N PRO A 198 -8.91 -3.74 -5.33
CA PRO A 198 -9.31 -3.58 -3.94
C PRO A 198 -10.47 -2.59 -3.82
N VAL A 199 -11.45 -2.92 -2.98
CA VAL A 199 -12.61 -2.07 -2.67
C VAL A 199 -12.73 -1.94 -1.16
N ALA A 200 -12.70 -0.71 -0.65
CA ALA A 200 -12.95 -0.44 0.76
C ALA A 200 -14.42 -0.74 1.10
N VAL A 201 -14.64 -1.78 1.90
CA VAL A 201 -15.99 -2.19 2.33
C VAL A 201 -16.38 -1.62 3.68
N SER A 202 -15.40 -1.20 4.50
CA SER A 202 -15.64 -0.52 5.76
C SER A 202 -14.38 0.25 6.21
N LYS A 203 -14.58 1.35 6.94
CA LYS A 203 -13.52 2.23 7.47
C LYS A 203 -13.88 2.62 8.90
N ILE A 204 -12.94 2.43 9.82
CA ILE A 204 -13.09 2.79 11.24
C ILE A 204 -11.89 3.66 11.66
N PRO A 205 -12.07 4.58 12.63
CA PRO A 205 -10.94 5.23 13.27
C PRO A 205 -9.99 4.19 13.86
N GLY A 206 -8.70 4.36 13.61
CA GLY A 206 -7.64 3.52 14.16
C GLY A 206 -7.42 3.80 15.65
N PRO A 207 -6.63 2.96 16.33
CA PRO A 207 -6.26 3.20 17.72
C PRO A 207 -5.50 4.53 17.82
N ARG A 208 -5.94 5.42 18.70
CA ARG A 208 -5.19 6.64 19.02
C ARG A 208 -3.80 6.24 19.52
N ARG A 209 -2.75 6.85 18.98
CA ARG A 209 -1.41 6.73 19.54
C ARG A 209 -1.39 7.55 20.83
N ASN A 210 -1.25 6.88 21.98
CA ASN A 210 -0.98 7.54 23.26
C ASN A 210 0.49 7.99 23.32
#